data_AF-A0A5A7Q397-F1
#
_entry.id   AF-A0A5A7Q397-F1
#
_cell.length_a   1.000
_cell.length_b   1.000
_cell.length_c   1.000
_cell.angle_alpha   90.00
_cell.angle_beta   90.00
_cell.angle_gamma   90.00
#
_symmetry.space_group_name_H-M   'P 1'
#
loop_
_entity.id
_entity.type
_entity.pdbx_description
1 polymer ?
#
loop_
_entity_poly.entity_id
_entity_poly.type
_entity_poly.pdbx_seq_one_letter_code
_entity_poly.pdbx_strand_id
1 'polypeptide(L)'
;MANTFDPFVTIITDASSPTLVLPESIYHQYTNHVTINCTIVTREHRTYEVWLVKVVDQLQFDDSWEYFVRAEDIRGGYILYFERQILYEFVVKVFTCNSVERPPQYRFFVEMKKTHVERARLAIPMSFWREHIEDQIHDTSRAILMCKGRRYNVPIIQGHGKALMEHGDCREFMDRSGIVEDSTCVFTLIGYECVVFKVRLLDA
;
A
#
# COMPACT_ATOMS: atom_id res chain seq x y z
N MET A 1 -17.46 -16.05 -26.78
CA MET A 1 -18.35 -15.18 -26.00
C MET A 1 -17.60 -14.84 -24.72
N ALA A 2 -17.12 -13.60 -24.58
CA ALA A 2 -16.46 -13.18 -23.35
C ALA A 2 -17.54 -13.10 -22.28
N ASN A 3 -17.47 -13.94 -21.25
CA ASN A 3 -18.24 -13.73 -20.03
C ASN A 3 -17.69 -12.45 -19.39
N THR A 4 -18.21 -11.30 -19.80
CA THR A 4 -17.91 -10.02 -19.18
C THR A 4 -18.63 -10.00 -17.85
N PHE A 5 -17.86 -10.29 -16.83
CA PHE A 5 -18.27 -10.12 -15.47
C PHE A 5 -18.56 -8.64 -15.16
N ASP A 6 -19.72 -8.35 -14.56
CA ASP A 6 -20.06 -6.96 -14.24
C ASP A 6 -19.12 -6.40 -13.16
N PRO A 7 -18.51 -5.22 -13.38
CA PRO A 7 -17.80 -4.50 -12.34
C PRO A 7 -18.79 -3.96 -11.31
N PHE A 8 -18.29 -3.68 -10.11
CA PHE A 8 -19.10 -3.05 -9.06
C PHE A 8 -18.30 -2.04 -8.25
N VAL A 9 -19.02 -1.18 -7.55
CA VAL A 9 -18.45 -0.09 -6.76
C VAL A 9 -18.96 -0.17 -5.33
N THR A 10 -18.09 0.14 -4.38
CA THR A 10 -18.46 0.31 -2.99
C THR A 10 -17.81 1.56 -2.40
N ILE A 11 -18.47 2.15 -1.42
CA ILE A 11 -17.95 3.28 -0.65
C ILE A 11 -17.58 2.74 0.73
N ILE A 12 -16.34 2.97 1.14
CA ILE A 12 -15.85 2.56 2.45
C ILE A 12 -16.42 3.53 3.48
N THR A 13 -17.44 3.11 4.22
CA THR A 13 -18.06 3.92 5.28
C THR A 13 -17.25 3.86 6.56
N ASP A 14 -16.80 2.66 6.94
CA ASP A 14 -15.96 2.40 8.10
C ASP A 14 -14.72 1.57 7.68
N ALA A 15 -13.55 2.21 7.70
CA ALA A 15 -12.29 1.57 7.39
C ALA A 15 -11.74 0.69 8.54
N SER A 16 -12.39 0.71 9.71
CA SER A 16 -12.07 -0.21 10.81
C SER A 16 -12.93 -1.47 10.80
N SER A 17 -13.92 -1.55 9.89
CA SER A 17 -14.73 -2.75 9.73
C SER A 17 -13.85 -3.93 9.28
N PRO A 18 -13.89 -5.07 9.99
CA PRO A 18 -13.13 -6.26 9.61
C PRO A 18 -13.67 -6.90 8.34
N THR A 19 -14.87 -6.52 7.90
CA THR A 19 -15.57 -7.08 6.74
C THR A 19 -16.07 -5.99 5.80
N LEU A 20 -16.41 -6.37 4.56
CA LEU A 20 -17.08 -5.52 3.59
C LEU A 20 -18.25 -6.25 2.95
N VAL A 21 -19.46 -5.76 3.20
CA VAL A 21 -20.67 -6.21 2.52
C VAL A 21 -20.63 -5.77 1.06
N LEU A 22 -20.88 -6.71 0.16
CA LEU A 22 -20.89 -6.47 -1.28
C LEU A 22 -22.28 -6.06 -1.77
N PRO A 23 -22.38 -5.37 -2.93
CA PRO A 23 -23.67 -4.99 -3.48
C PRO A 23 -24.54 -6.21 -3.87
N GLU A 24 -25.85 -6.14 -3.62
CA GLU A 24 -26.80 -7.20 -3.97
C GLU A 24 -26.80 -7.54 -5.46
N SER A 25 -26.45 -6.57 -6.31
CA SER A 25 -26.38 -6.72 -7.76
C SER A 25 -25.45 -7.86 -8.20
N ILE A 26 -24.46 -8.26 -7.40
CA ILE A 26 -23.53 -9.33 -7.75
C ILE A 26 -23.84 -10.68 -7.09
N TYR A 27 -24.84 -10.76 -6.21
CA TYR A 27 -25.12 -11.99 -5.45
C TYR A 27 -25.49 -13.18 -6.34
N HIS A 28 -26.22 -12.92 -7.44
CA HIS A 28 -26.63 -13.95 -8.38
C HIS A 28 -25.45 -14.72 -9.00
N GLN A 29 -24.25 -14.13 -8.98
CA GLN A 29 -23.03 -14.68 -9.56
C GLN A 29 -22.33 -15.68 -8.64
N TYR A 30 -22.70 -15.72 -7.35
CA TYR A 30 -22.09 -16.57 -6.31
C TYR A 30 -23.09 -17.53 -5.65
N THR A 31 -24.24 -17.76 -6.29
CA THR A 31 -25.40 -18.51 -5.77
C THR A 31 -25.08 -19.92 -5.24
N ASN A 32 -24.05 -20.58 -5.75
CA ASN A 32 -23.69 -21.96 -5.39
C ASN A 32 -22.53 -22.08 -4.39
N HIS A 33 -21.99 -20.97 -3.89
CA HIS A 33 -20.76 -20.98 -3.09
C HIS A 33 -21.01 -20.41 -1.69
N VAL A 34 -20.56 -21.14 -0.66
CA VAL A 34 -20.74 -20.75 0.76
C VAL A 34 -19.55 -19.94 1.26
N THR A 35 -18.34 -20.37 0.92
CA THR A 35 -17.07 -19.77 1.38
C THR A 35 -15.98 -20.06 0.36
N ILE A 36 -15.35 -19.03 -0.20
CA ILE A 36 -14.29 -19.14 -1.21
C ILE A 36 -13.19 -18.13 -0.93
N ASN A 37 -11.93 -18.53 -1.17
CA ASN A 37 -10.80 -17.61 -1.18
C ASN A 37 -10.75 -16.87 -2.53
N CYS A 38 -10.69 -15.55 -2.47
CA CYS A 38 -10.60 -14.65 -3.61
C CYS A 38 -9.31 -13.83 -3.56
N THR A 39 -8.88 -13.35 -4.71
CA THR A 39 -7.70 -12.50 -4.84
C THR A 39 -8.11 -11.09 -5.22
N ILE A 40 -7.70 -10.11 -4.43
CA ILE A 40 -7.72 -8.69 -4.79
C ILE A 40 -6.35 -8.33 -5.37
N VAL A 41 -6.35 -7.73 -6.55
CA VAL A 41 -5.16 -7.27 -7.27
C VAL A 41 -5.22 -5.75 -7.39
N THR A 42 -4.19 -5.04 -6.92
CA THR A 42 -4.11 -3.59 -7.09
C THR A 42 -3.53 -3.23 -8.46
N ARG A 43 -3.66 -1.95 -8.87
CA ARG A 43 -3.01 -1.45 -10.10
C ARG A 43 -1.49 -1.61 -10.10
N GLU A 44 -0.87 -1.61 -8.93
CA GLU A 44 0.56 -1.83 -8.74
C GLU A 44 0.92 -3.32 -8.63
N HIS A 45 0.01 -4.21 -9.08
CA HIS A 45 0.20 -5.66 -9.15
C HIS A 45 0.44 -6.34 -7.79
N ARG A 46 -0.05 -5.74 -6.71
CA ARG A 46 -0.03 -6.39 -5.39
C ARG A 46 -1.25 -7.24 -5.20
N THR A 47 -1.06 -8.42 -4.62
CA THR A 47 -2.11 -9.41 -4.42
C THR A 47 -2.45 -9.55 -2.94
N TYR A 48 -3.74 -9.70 -2.67
CA TYR A 48 -4.30 -9.87 -1.34
C TYR A 48 -5.33 -11.00 -1.39
N GLU A 49 -5.14 -12.03 -0.58
CA GLU A 49 -6.14 -13.08 -0.40
C GLU A 49 -7.21 -12.60 0.58
N VAL A 50 -8.47 -12.85 0.25
CA VAL A 50 -9.62 -12.47 1.07
C VAL A 50 -10.71 -13.52 0.95
N TRP A 51 -11.35 -13.84 2.06
CA TRP A 51 -12.46 -14.79 2.05
C TRP A 51 -13.75 -14.10 1.63
N LEU A 52 -14.42 -14.69 0.65
CA LEU A 52 -15.76 -14.35 0.23
C LEU A 52 -16.74 -15.34 0.87
N VAL A 53 -17.58 -14.85 1.78
CA VAL A 53 -18.53 -15.68 2.54
C VAL A 53 -19.96 -15.21 2.34
N LYS A 54 -20.89 -16.17 2.32
CA LYS A 54 -22.32 -15.88 2.35
C LYS A 54 -22.82 -15.96 3.79
N VAL A 55 -23.15 -14.82 4.38
CA VAL A 55 -23.73 -14.71 5.72
C VAL A 55 -25.22 -14.40 5.58
N VAL A 56 -26.06 -15.38 5.91
CA VAL A 56 -27.51 -15.33 5.68
C VAL A 56 -27.78 -15.13 4.17
N ASP A 57 -28.16 -13.92 3.76
CA ASP A 57 -28.41 -13.53 2.37
C ASP A 57 -27.49 -12.40 1.88
N GLN A 58 -26.43 -12.10 2.63
CA GLN A 58 -25.44 -11.10 2.25
C GLN A 58 -24.12 -11.76 1.86
N LEU A 59 -23.51 -11.24 0.81
CA LEU A 59 -22.17 -11.62 0.39
C LEU A 59 -21.20 -10.60 0.98
N GLN A 60 -20.18 -11.07 1.70
CA GLN A 60 -19.19 -10.19 2.30
C GLN A 60 -17.77 -10.70 2.05
N PHE A 61 -16.85 -9.76 1.86
CA PHE A 61 -15.44 -10.02 2.15
C PHE A 61 -15.26 -10.04 3.66
N ASP A 62 -14.58 -11.07 4.15
CA ASP A 62 -14.45 -11.38 5.57
C ASP A 62 -12.96 -11.50 5.92
N ASP A 63 -12.50 -12.64 6.44
CA ASP A 63 -11.10 -12.90 6.76
C ASP A 63 -10.11 -12.31 5.73
N SER A 64 -9.12 -11.59 6.24
CA SER A 64 -8.07 -10.84 5.51
C SER A 64 -8.51 -9.55 4.78
N TRP A 65 -9.78 -9.16 4.83
CA TRP A 65 -10.25 -7.87 4.29
C TRP A 65 -9.57 -6.69 4.98
N GLU A 66 -9.54 -6.69 6.32
CA GLU A 66 -8.90 -5.62 7.10
C GLU A 66 -7.40 -5.49 6.79
N TYR A 67 -6.73 -6.59 6.44
CA TYR A 67 -5.32 -6.56 6.05
C TYR A 67 -5.14 -5.79 4.75
N PHE A 68 -5.99 -6.01 3.74
CA PHE A 68 -5.98 -5.20 2.51
C PHE A 68 -6.22 -3.72 2.81
N VAL A 69 -7.26 -3.39 3.59
CA VAL A 69 -7.60 -2.00 3.97
C VAL A 69 -6.44 -1.31 4.67
N ARG A 70 -5.81 -1.97 5.65
CA ARG A 70 -4.64 -1.46 6.38
C ARG A 70 -3.38 -1.37 5.51
N ALA A 71 -3.11 -2.40 4.70
CA ALA A 71 -1.91 -2.46 3.86
C ALA A 71 -1.92 -1.36 2.81
N GLU A 72 -3.09 -1.05 2.24
CA GLU A 72 -3.31 -0.03 1.22
C GLU A 72 -3.68 1.36 1.79
N ASP A 73 -3.73 1.57 3.11
CA ASP A 73 -4.12 2.85 3.75
C ASP A 73 -5.48 3.36 3.24
N ILE A 74 -6.45 2.45 3.05
CA ILE A 74 -7.81 2.81 2.64
C ILE A 74 -8.51 3.49 3.82
N ARG A 75 -9.21 4.59 3.55
CA ARG A 75 -9.86 5.42 4.58
C ARG A 75 -11.37 5.48 4.37
N GLY A 76 -12.08 5.83 5.44
CA GLY A 76 -13.50 6.20 5.35
C GLY A 76 -13.72 7.29 4.29
N GLY A 77 -14.76 7.12 3.49
CA GLY A 77 -15.10 7.94 2.34
C GLY A 77 -14.37 7.59 1.04
N TYR A 78 -13.42 6.65 1.03
CA TYR A 78 -12.81 6.19 -0.23
C TYR A 78 -13.79 5.33 -1.02
N ILE A 79 -13.65 5.36 -2.35
CA ILE A 79 -14.49 4.59 -3.27
C ILE A 79 -13.61 3.51 -3.88
N LEU A 80 -14.05 2.26 -3.83
CA LEU A 80 -13.37 1.14 -4.46
C LEU A 80 -14.17 0.66 -5.67
N TYR A 81 -13.51 0.58 -6.81
CA TYR A 81 -14.06 0.07 -8.06
C TYR A 81 -13.42 -1.29 -8.35
N PHE A 82 -14.24 -2.33 -8.38
CA PHE A 82 -13.83 -3.72 -8.58
C PHE A 82 -14.10 -4.12 -10.03
N GLU A 83 -13.03 -4.30 -10.80
CA GLU A 83 -13.07 -4.97 -12.10
C GLU A 83 -12.82 -6.45 -11.87
N ARG A 84 -13.60 -7.31 -12.53
CA ARG A 84 -13.43 -8.75 -12.38
C ARG A 84 -12.87 -9.34 -13.66
N GLN A 85 -11.67 -9.91 -13.57
CA GLN A 85 -11.05 -10.60 -14.72
C GLN A 85 -11.57 -12.04 -14.82
N ILE A 86 -11.65 -12.73 -13.68
CA ILE A 86 -12.20 -14.07 -13.50
C ILE A 86 -13.00 -14.13 -12.20
N LEU A 87 -13.80 -15.18 -12.00
CA LEU A 87 -14.83 -15.23 -10.93
C LEU A 87 -14.31 -14.89 -9.51
N TYR A 88 -13.05 -15.20 -9.20
CA TYR A 88 -12.46 -15.02 -7.87
C TYR A 88 -11.27 -14.05 -7.86
N GLU A 89 -11.08 -13.27 -8.93
CA GLU A 89 -10.01 -12.30 -9.01
C GLU A 89 -10.56 -10.91 -9.34
N PHE A 90 -10.27 -9.95 -8.47
CA PHE A 90 -10.75 -8.58 -8.57
C PHE A 90 -9.58 -7.62 -8.71
N VAL A 91 -9.51 -6.92 -9.85
CA VAL A 91 -8.64 -5.77 -10.02
C VAL A 91 -9.31 -4.56 -9.40
N VAL A 92 -8.71 -3.99 -8.35
CA VAL A 92 -9.29 -2.91 -7.57
C VAL A 92 -8.62 -1.58 -7.89
N LYS A 93 -9.45 -0.60 -8.24
CA LYS A 93 -9.07 0.81 -8.40
C LYS A 93 -9.58 1.58 -7.18
N VAL A 94 -8.72 2.42 -6.61
CA VAL A 94 -9.03 3.19 -5.40
C VAL A 94 -9.21 4.65 -5.79
N PHE A 95 -10.30 5.26 -5.36
CA PHE A 95 -10.56 6.69 -5.52
C PHE A 95 -10.65 7.33 -4.14
N THR A 96 -10.05 8.51 -4.00
CA THR A 96 -10.15 9.30 -2.78
C THR A 96 -11.56 9.89 -2.63
N CYS A 97 -11.88 10.44 -1.46
CA CYS A 97 -13.22 10.95 -1.14
C CYS A 97 -13.72 12.11 -2.03
N ASN A 98 -12.84 12.73 -2.80
CA ASN A 98 -13.15 13.73 -3.82
C ASN A 98 -13.35 13.09 -5.22
N SER A 99 -13.54 11.78 -5.30
CA SER A 99 -13.75 11.00 -6.54
C SER A 99 -12.59 11.06 -7.53
N VAL A 100 -11.40 11.46 -7.07
CA VAL A 100 -10.18 11.43 -7.89
C VAL A 100 -9.54 10.06 -7.72
N GLU A 101 -9.13 9.46 -8.83
CA GLU A 101 -8.39 8.20 -8.77
C GLU A 101 -7.08 8.40 -8.01
N ARG A 102 -6.83 7.51 -7.05
CA ARG A 102 -5.62 7.54 -6.25
C ARG A 102 -4.41 7.22 -7.14
N PRO A 103 -3.36 8.05 -7.12
CA PRO A 103 -2.12 7.74 -7.83
C PRO A 103 -1.53 6.40 -7.37
N PRO A 104 -0.76 5.71 -8.25
CA PRO A 104 -0.03 4.51 -7.88
C PRO A 104 0.86 4.75 -6.66
N GLN A 105 0.82 3.82 -5.70
CA GLN A 105 1.67 3.84 -4.51
C GLN A 105 2.85 2.90 -4.70
N TYR A 106 3.97 3.44 -5.19
CA TYR A 106 5.22 2.70 -5.30
C TYR A 106 5.86 2.54 -3.92
N ARG A 107 6.27 1.31 -3.60
CA ARG A 107 6.91 1.00 -2.31
C ARG A 107 8.10 0.06 -2.46
N PHE A 108 9.04 0.17 -1.53
CA PHE A 108 10.09 -0.81 -1.30
C PHE A 108 10.20 -1.15 0.18
N PHE A 109 10.81 -2.30 0.46
CA PHE A 109 10.97 -2.84 1.80
C PHE A 109 12.44 -2.80 2.20
N VAL A 110 12.70 -2.51 3.48
CA VAL A 110 14.03 -2.60 4.07
C VAL A 110 13.92 -3.44 5.34
N GLU A 111 14.56 -4.59 5.31
CA GLU A 111 14.85 -5.38 6.50
C GLU A 111 16.04 -4.74 7.23
N MET A 112 15.82 -4.37 8.48
CA MET A 112 16.76 -3.58 9.25
C MET A 112 17.84 -4.49 9.82
N LYS A 113 19.07 -4.26 9.38
CA LYS A 113 20.27 -4.91 9.90
C LYS A 113 20.89 -4.02 10.96
N LYS A 114 21.66 -4.60 11.88
CA LYS A 114 22.46 -3.84 12.85
C LYS A 114 23.19 -2.64 12.25
N THR A 115 23.79 -2.79 11.08
CA THR A 115 24.53 -1.72 10.39
C THR A 115 23.65 -0.56 9.94
N HIS A 116 22.38 -0.80 9.57
CA HIS A 116 21.43 0.27 9.22
C HIS A 116 21.11 1.12 10.44
N VAL A 117 20.88 0.47 11.59
CA VAL A 117 20.51 1.11 12.86
C VAL A 117 21.70 1.87 13.46
N GLU A 118 22.86 1.23 13.56
CA GLU A 118 24.05 1.83 14.16
C GLU A 118 24.55 3.04 13.37
N ARG A 119 24.57 2.93 12.04
CA ARG A 119 25.10 3.99 11.17
C ARG A 119 24.06 5.02 10.78
N ALA A 120 22.77 4.77 11.02
CA ALA A 120 21.66 5.57 10.51
C ALA A 120 21.80 5.84 9.00
N ARG A 121 21.94 4.75 8.23
CA ARG A 121 22.13 4.77 6.77
C ARG A 121 21.15 3.83 6.11
N LEU A 122 20.38 4.33 5.16
CA LEU A 122 19.36 3.57 4.45
C LEU A 122 19.57 3.68 2.95
N ALA A 123 19.69 2.54 2.27
CA ALA A 123 19.78 2.52 0.83
C ALA A 123 18.39 2.56 0.20
N ILE A 124 18.21 3.38 -0.83
CA ILE A 124 17.08 3.26 -1.75
C ILE A 124 17.48 2.22 -2.80
N PRO A 125 16.69 1.16 -3.03
CA PRO A 125 16.98 0.19 -4.07
C PRO A 125 17.11 0.88 -5.44
N MET A 126 18.18 0.57 -6.18
CA MET A 126 18.45 1.27 -7.44
C MET A 126 17.43 0.99 -8.54
N SER A 127 16.77 -0.17 -8.52
CA SER A 127 15.62 -0.42 -9.40
C SER A 127 14.50 0.58 -9.12
N PHE A 128 14.12 0.71 -7.84
CA PHE A 128 13.12 1.69 -7.40
C PHE A 128 13.52 3.13 -7.75
N TRP A 129 14.79 3.49 -7.54
CA TRP A 129 15.32 4.81 -7.89
C TRP A 129 15.11 5.14 -9.36
N ARG A 130 15.57 4.25 -10.26
CA ARG A 130 15.50 4.44 -11.71
C ARG A 130 14.05 4.47 -12.21
N GLU A 131 13.22 3.58 -11.69
CA GLU A 131 11.85 3.42 -12.19
C GLU A 131 10.91 4.52 -11.70
N HIS A 132 11.14 5.10 -10.51
CA HIS A 132 10.14 5.94 -9.84
C HIS A 132 10.65 7.31 -9.36
N ILE A 133 11.95 7.58 -9.39
CA ILE A 133 12.54 8.81 -8.83
C ILE A 133 13.36 9.58 -9.86
N GLU A 134 14.35 8.94 -10.49
CA GLU A 134 15.44 9.60 -11.24
C GLU A 134 14.97 10.64 -12.26
N ASP A 135 13.95 10.29 -13.05
CA ASP A 135 13.41 11.16 -14.11
C ASP A 135 12.06 11.81 -13.75
N GLN A 136 11.49 11.47 -12.59
CA GLN A 136 10.13 11.86 -12.21
C GLN A 136 10.09 12.97 -11.15
N ILE A 137 11.17 13.17 -10.40
CA ILE A 137 11.22 14.07 -9.24
C ILE A 137 12.31 15.12 -9.44
N HIS A 138 11.97 16.40 -9.25
CA HIS A 138 12.90 17.51 -9.48
C HIS A 138 14.00 17.60 -8.41
N ASP A 139 13.65 17.57 -7.12
CA ASP A 139 14.62 17.63 -6.02
C ASP A 139 14.90 16.21 -5.47
N THR A 140 16.01 15.64 -5.92
CA THR A 140 16.52 14.32 -5.51
C THR A 140 17.65 14.41 -4.50
N SER A 141 17.97 15.61 -3.99
CA SER A 141 19.07 15.83 -3.04
C SER A 141 18.72 15.45 -1.60
N ARG A 142 17.43 15.28 -1.31
CA ARG A 142 16.90 14.97 0.02
C ARG A 142 15.59 14.20 -0.05
N ALA A 143 15.36 13.39 0.98
CA ALA A 143 14.12 12.70 1.26
C ALA A 143 13.43 13.32 2.48
N ILE A 144 12.12 13.48 2.40
CA ILE A 144 11.27 13.71 3.56
C ILE A 144 10.68 12.38 4.00
N LEU A 145 11.08 11.91 5.19
CA LEU A 145 10.50 10.72 5.80
C LEU A 145 9.35 11.12 6.72
N MET A 146 8.16 10.60 6.45
CA MET A 146 6.98 10.76 7.29
C MET A 146 6.73 9.48 8.07
N CYS A 147 6.95 9.51 9.39
CA CYS A 147 6.80 8.32 10.24
C CYS A 147 6.14 8.69 11.57
N LYS A 148 5.08 7.98 11.96
CA LYS A 148 4.33 8.20 13.21
C LYS A 148 3.93 9.67 13.44
N GLY A 149 3.48 10.34 12.38
CA GLY A 149 3.07 11.76 12.41
C GLY A 149 4.22 12.77 12.48
N ARG A 150 5.48 12.31 12.48
CA ARG A 150 6.67 13.17 12.45
C ARG A 150 7.26 13.24 11.05
N ARG A 151 8.00 14.33 10.80
CA ARG A 151 8.67 14.62 9.54
C ARG A 151 10.17 14.72 9.79
N TYR A 152 10.97 14.03 8.99
CA TYR A 152 12.43 14.02 9.07
C TYR A 152 13.01 14.39 7.71
N ASN A 153 13.95 15.32 7.67
CA ASN A 153 14.64 15.75 6.47
C ASN A 153 16.00 15.06 6.37
N VAL A 154 16.14 14.16 5.40
CA VAL A 154 17.31 13.29 5.26
C VAL A 154 17.96 13.52 3.90
N PRO A 155 19.23 13.98 3.84
CA PRO A 155 19.96 14.07 2.59
C PRO A 155 20.03 12.73 1.85
N ILE A 156 19.95 12.79 0.52
CA ILE A 156 20.20 11.66 -0.37
C ILE A 156 21.57 11.85 -1.00
N ILE A 157 22.50 10.97 -0.68
CA ILE A 157 23.84 10.93 -1.27
C ILE A 157 23.84 9.89 -2.39
N GLN A 158 23.99 10.37 -3.62
CA GLN A 158 24.19 9.50 -4.78
C GLN A 158 25.68 9.33 -5.07
N GLY A 159 26.13 8.09 -5.20
CA GLY A 159 27.52 7.78 -5.48
C GLY A 159 27.75 6.28 -5.69
N HIS A 160 28.71 5.94 -6.54
CA HIS A 160 29.08 4.55 -6.85
C HIS A 160 27.88 3.65 -7.23
N GLY A 161 26.92 4.21 -7.98
CA GLY A 161 25.72 3.51 -8.39
C GLY A 161 24.76 3.18 -7.23
N LYS A 162 24.75 3.98 -6.16
CA LYS A 162 23.85 3.87 -5.01
C LYS A 162 23.19 5.21 -4.72
N ALA A 163 22.00 5.16 -4.14
CA ALA A 163 21.33 6.30 -3.51
C ALA A 163 21.15 5.99 -2.01
N LEU A 164 21.78 6.77 -1.15
CA LEU A 164 21.78 6.57 0.30
C LEU A 164 21.09 7.73 1.01
N MET A 165 20.11 7.42 1.84
CA MET A 165 19.54 8.34 2.82
C MET A 165 20.42 8.29 4.08
N GLU A 166 21.17 9.36 4.32
CA GLU A 166 22.10 9.46 5.44
C GLU A 166 22.33 10.92 5.87
N HIS A 167 22.89 11.12 7.07
CA HIS A 167 23.03 12.43 7.72
C HIS A 167 21.69 13.14 7.98
N GLY A 168 21.74 14.44 8.30
CA GLY A 168 20.57 15.22 8.69
C GLY A 168 19.78 14.54 9.81
N ASP A 169 18.48 14.45 9.63
CA ASP A 169 17.58 13.87 10.62
C ASP A 169 17.58 12.32 10.61
N CYS A 170 18.44 11.65 9.85
CA CYS A 170 18.41 10.18 9.73
C CYS A 170 18.63 9.49 11.08
N ARG A 171 19.52 10.03 11.92
CA ARG A 171 19.74 9.49 13.27
C ARG A 171 18.51 9.67 14.16
N GLU A 172 17.92 10.87 14.16
CA GLU A 172 16.69 11.14 14.93
C GLU A 172 15.53 10.27 14.45
N PHE A 173 15.42 10.05 13.13
CA PHE A 173 14.46 9.14 12.54
C PHE A 173 14.61 7.73 13.10
N MET A 174 15.82 7.17 13.15
CA MET A 174 16.06 5.85 13.75
C MET A 174 15.68 5.82 15.24
N ASP A 175 16.15 6.81 16.01
CA ASP A 175 15.97 6.85 17.46
C ASP A 175 14.49 7.02 17.88
N ARG A 176 13.67 7.69 17.05
CA ARG A 176 12.26 8.00 17.39
C ARG A 176 11.21 7.17 16.65
N SER A 177 11.58 6.48 15.58
CA SER A 177 10.66 5.61 14.84
C SER A 177 10.36 4.31 15.57
N GLY A 178 11.23 3.89 16.49
CA GLY A 178 11.18 2.57 17.12
C GLY A 178 11.71 1.46 16.22
N ILE A 179 12.49 1.80 15.20
CA ILE A 179 13.19 0.84 14.34
C ILE A 179 14.32 0.18 15.14
N VAL A 180 14.33 -1.14 15.14
CA VAL A 180 15.38 -1.97 15.72
C VAL A 180 15.89 -2.97 14.67
N GLU A 181 16.94 -3.72 15.01
CA GLU A 181 17.37 -4.86 14.19
C GLU A 181 16.19 -5.83 13.97
N ASP A 182 16.13 -6.44 12.79
CA ASP A 182 15.06 -7.32 12.30
C ASP A 182 13.70 -6.66 12.07
N SER A 183 13.56 -5.35 12.32
CA SER A 183 12.37 -4.60 11.89
C SER A 183 12.28 -4.58 10.37
N THR A 184 11.08 -4.78 9.82
CA THR A 184 10.82 -4.53 8.39
C THR A 184 10.11 -3.20 8.21
N CYS A 185 10.73 -2.30 7.44
CA CYS A 185 10.13 -1.02 7.09
C CYS A 185 9.64 -1.00 5.66
N VAL A 186 8.47 -0.41 5.46
CA VAL A 186 7.90 -0.10 4.14
C VAL A 186 8.02 1.38 3.88
N PHE A 187 8.69 1.74 2.79
CA PHE A 187 8.79 3.10 2.29
C PHE A 187 7.84 3.26 1.11
N THR A 188 6.80 4.08 1.26
CA THR A 188 5.83 4.38 0.19
C THR A 188 6.07 5.79 -0.33
N LEU A 189 6.36 5.93 -1.62
CA LEU A 189 6.54 7.23 -2.28
C LEU A 189 5.19 7.94 -2.39
N ILE A 190 5.09 9.18 -1.87
CA ILE A 190 3.82 9.94 -1.79
C ILE A 190 3.91 11.39 -2.30
N GLY A 191 5.08 11.86 -2.72
CA GLY A 191 5.28 13.23 -3.18
C GLY A 191 6.32 13.32 -4.31
N TYR A 192 6.12 14.29 -5.20
CA TYR A 192 6.88 14.44 -6.44
C TYR A 192 7.62 15.79 -6.59
N GLU A 193 7.35 16.78 -5.73
CA GLU A 193 8.13 18.02 -5.70
C GLU A 193 9.56 17.78 -5.15
N CYS A 194 9.67 16.86 -4.20
CA CYS A 194 10.91 16.26 -3.71
C CYS A 194 10.61 14.82 -3.31
N VAL A 195 11.62 14.00 -3.02
CA VAL A 195 11.39 12.63 -2.59
C VAL A 195 10.69 12.62 -1.23
N VAL A 196 9.45 12.14 -1.16
CA VAL A 196 8.71 12.01 0.11
C VAL A 196 8.27 10.57 0.32
N PHE A 197 8.73 9.96 1.41
CA PHE A 197 8.32 8.61 1.81
C PHE A 197 7.44 8.63 3.05
N LYS A 198 6.25 8.04 2.96
CA LYS A 198 5.53 7.55 4.15
C LYS A 198 6.21 6.26 4.60
N VAL A 199 6.69 6.22 5.84
CA VAL A 199 7.37 5.05 6.41
C VAL A 199 6.49 4.39 7.45
N ARG A 200 6.30 3.07 7.30
CA ARG A 200 5.61 2.22 8.28
C ARG A 200 6.51 1.06 8.66
N LEU A 201 6.48 0.67 9.93
CA LEU A 201 7.03 -0.60 10.38
C LEU A 201 5.95 -1.66 10.17
N LEU A 202 6.33 -2.83 9.67
CA LEU A 202 5.46 -4.01 9.70
C LEU A 202 5.57 -4.63 11.09
N ASP A 203 4.43 -4.91 11.70
CA ASP A 203 4.40 -5.71 12.92
C ASP A 203 4.86 -7.13 12.57
N ALA A 204 5.72 -7.70 13.41
CA ALA A 204 6.23 -9.07 13.27
C ALA A 204 5.18 -10.10 13.71
#